data_AF-A0AAU4BND9-F1
#
_entry.id   AF-A0AAU4BND9-F1
#
_cell.length_a   1.000
_cell.length_b   1.000
_cell.length_c   1.000
_cell.angle_alpha   90.00
_cell.angle_beta   90.00
_cell.angle_gamma   90.00
#
_symmetry.space_group_name_H-M   'P 1'
#
loop_
_entity.id
_entity.type
_entity.pdbx_description
1 polymer ?
#
loop_
_entity_poly.entity_id
_entity_poly.type
_entity_poly.pdbx_seq_one_letter_code
_entity_poly.pdbx_strand_id
1 'polypeptide(L)'
;MTPPAPEPAKTPPVQQWPILTPPDCPTCQRPADVVWDGPATLAGVDLNAWHCDACSDFWDIPVTHWPVTDGPDCPYCRTEVTCWAALAPDTLGDLWTCEHGHEFVLTFDGFVITPGNEYLDEWARLWPRSNRARRDGDAA
;
A
#
# COMPACT_ATOMS: atom_id res chain seq x y z
N MET A 1 24.41 -25.41 -2.20
CA MET A 1 23.10 -25.55 -2.87
C MET A 1 22.21 -24.48 -2.29
N THR A 2 21.95 -23.42 -3.05
CA THR A 2 21.01 -22.37 -2.64
C THR A 2 19.60 -22.93 -2.82
N PRO A 3 18.71 -22.86 -1.83
CA PRO A 3 17.31 -23.25 -2.04
C PRO A 3 16.72 -22.39 -3.17
N PRO A 4 15.81 -22.95 -3.99
CA PRO A 4 15.09 -22.13 -4.97
C PRO A 4 14.40 -20.97 -4.25
N ALA A 5 14.45 -19.78 -4.84
CA ALA A 5 13.67 -18.66 -4.35
C ALA A 5 12.20 -19.10 -4.26
N PRO A 6 11.48 -18.79 -3.16
CA PRO A 6 10.08 -19.12 -3.05
C PRO A 6 9.35 -18.53 -4.26
N GLU A 7 8.49 -19.35 -4.90
CA GLU A 7 7.60 -18.84 -5.95
C GLU A 7 6.82 -17.66 -5.38
N PRO A 8 6.72 -16.52 -6.10
CA PRO A 8 5.94 -15.39 -5.61
C PRO A 8 4.50 -15.87 -5.40
N ALA A 9 3.99 -15.66 -4.19
CA ALA A 9 2.62 -16.03 -3.85
C ALA A 9 1.67 -15.41 -4.87
N LYS A 10 0.74 -16.20 -5.41
CA LYS A 10 -0.22 -15.73 -6.43
C LYS A 10 -1.25 -14.72 -5.90
N THR A 11 -1.34 -14.59 -4.58
CA THR A 11 -2.29 -13.74 -3.86
C THR A 11 -1.62 -13.21 -2.60
N PRO A 12 -1.98 -11.99 -2.16
CA PRO A 12 -1.51 -11.49 -0.88
C PRO A 12 -2.01 -12.36 0.30
N PRO A 13 -1.26 -12.44 1.40
CA PRO A 13 -1.76 -12.91 2.69
C PRO A 13 -3.05 -12.21 3.10
N VAL A 14 -3.95 -12.90 3.81
CA VAL A 14 -5.23 -12.35 4.27
C VAL A 14 -5.04 -11.10 5.15
N GLN A 15 -3.96 -11.04 5.92
CA GLN A 15 -3.58 -9.89 6.76
C GLN A 15 -3.28 -8.62 5.95
N GLN A 16 -3.15 -8.76 4.63
CA GLN A 16 -2.88 -7.70 3.68
C GLN A 16 -4.09 -7.46 2.75
N TRP A 17 -5.18 -8.24 2.83
CA TRP A 17 -6.33 -8.06 1.92
C TRP A 17 -7.04 -6.70 2.08
N PRO A 18 -7.59 -6.13 0.99
CA PRO A 18 -8.19 -4.80 0.97
C PRO A 18 -9.36 -4.52 1.95
N ILE A 19 -9.21 -3.40 2.68
CA ILE A 19 -10.11 -2.25 2.92
C ILE A 19 -11.57 -2.51 3.35
N LEU A 20 -11.78 -2.99 4.57
CA LEU A 20 -12.83 -2.47 5.47
C LEU A 20 -12.47 -2.70 6.93
N THR A 21 -11.47 -3.54 7.19
CA THR A 21 -11.02 -3.90 8.52
C THR A 21 -9.50 -3.78 8.62
N PRO A 22 -8.98 -3.12 9.67
CA PRO A 22 -7.58 -3.23 10.05
C PRO A 22 -7.12 -4.70 10.15
N PRO A 23 -5.82 -5.00 10.02
CA PRO A 23 -5.31 -6.34 10.27
C PRO A 23 -5.65 -6.78 11.70
N ASP A 24 -5.81 -8.08 11.90
CA ASP A 24 -5.98 -8.61 13.25
C ASP A 24 -4.72 -8.36 14.09
N CYS A 25 -4.91 -7.92 15.34
CA CYS A 25 -3.81 -7.88 16.30
C CYS A 25 -3.21 -9.29 16.45
N PRO A 26 -1.89 -9.49 16.24
CA PRO A 26 -1.28 -10.82 16.31
C PRO A 26 -1.34 -11.42 17.73
N THR A 27 -1.46 -10.57 18.75
CA THR A 27 -1.53 -11.00 20.16
C THR A 27 -2.95 -11.33 20.62
N CYS A 28 -3.92 -10.42 20.40
CA CYS A 28 -5.28 -10.58 20.95
C CYS A 28 -6.37 -10.86 19.91
N GLN A 29 -6.04 -10.84 18.61
CA GLN A 29 -6.94 -11.13 17.49
C GLN A 29 -8.20 -10.25 17.45
N ARG A 30 -8.10 -9.03 17.98
CA ARG A 30 -9.16 -8.02 17.94
C ARG A 30 -8.83 -6.98 16.87
N PRO A 31 -9.54 -6.94 15.74
CA PRO A 31 -9.28 -5.95 14.68
C PRO A 31 -9.83 -4.55 15.02
N ALA A 32 -10.86 -4.45 15.86
CA ALA A 32 -11.52 -3.19 16.21
C ALA A 32 -10.64 -2.25 17.06
N ASP A 33 -9.62 -2.79 17.71
CA ASP A 33 -8.70 -2.06 18.57
C ASP A 33 -7.35 -1.78 17.87
N VAL A 34 -7.23 -2.10 16.57
CA VAL A 34 -5.99 -1.92 15.80
C VAL A 34 -5.97 -0.55 15.14
N VAL A 35 -4.85 0.14 15.35
CA VAL A 35 -4.60 1.48 14.86
C VAL A 35 -3.36 1.44 13.97
N TRP A 36 -3.42 2.15 12.84
CA TRP A 36 -2.27 2.35 11.97
C TRP A 36 -1.48 3.57 12.43
N ASP A 37 -0.18 3.41 12.65
CA ASP A 37 0.71 4.47 13.10
C ASP A 37 1.32 5.28 11.95
N GLY A 38 1.40 4.68 10.76
CA GLY A 38 1.95 5.33 9.58
C GLY A 38 2.88 4.44 8.75
N PRO A 39 3.41 4.97 7.65
CA PRO A 39 4.45 4.32 6.89
C PRO A 39 5.78 4.37 7.66
N ALA A 40 6.56 3.30 7.57
CA ALA A 40 7.90 3.18 8.13
C ALA A 40 8.84 2.55 7.11
N THR A 41 10.14 2.74 7.28
CA THR A 41 11.16 2.07 6.47
C THR A 41 12.20 1.46 7.40
N LEU A 42 12.43 0.16 7.29
CA LEU A 42 13.45 -0.57 8.05
C LEU A 42 14.36 -1.32 7.11
N ALA A 43 15.67 -1.02 7.18
CA ALA A 43 16.69 -1.65 6.32
C ALA A 43 16.39 -1.58 4.81
N GLY A 44 15.71 -0.53 4.36
CA GLY A 44 15.34 -0.32 2.96
C GLY A 44 14.07 -1.06 2.51
N VAL A 45 13.33 -1.66 3.45
CA VAL A 45 12.00 -2.25 3.21
C VAL A 45 10.95 -1.29 3.73
N ASP A 46 9.98 -0.95 2.89
CA ASP A 46 8.83 -0.14 3.29
C ASP A 46 7.80 -1.00 4.04
N LEU A 47 7.27 -0.45 5.13
CA LEU A 47 6.43 -1.11 6.11
C LEU A 47 5.24 -0.22 6.44
N ASN A 48 4.11 -0.85 6.80
CA ASN A 48 3.03 -0.19 7.53
C ASN A 48 3.17 -0.56 9.01
N ALA A 49 3.32 0.45 9.87
CA ALA A 49 3.41 0.27 11.33
C ALA A 49 2.03 0.30 11.97
N TRP A 50 1.79 -0.58 12.93
CA TRP A 50 0.51 -0.76 13.59
C TRP A 50 0.68 -0.97 15.10
N HIS A 51 -0.35 -0.60 15.85
CA HIS A 51 -0.49 -0.98 17.24
C HIS A 51 -1.91 -1.41 17.59
N CYS A 52 -2.06 -2.07 18.75
CA CYS A 52 -3.35 -2.44 19.31
C CYS A 52 -3.60 -1.69 20.62
N ASP A 53 -4.68 -0.91 20.69
CA ASP A 53 -5.07 -0.17 21.90
C ASP A 53 -5.46 -1.12 23.06
N ALA A 54 -6.00 -2.30 22.76
CA ALA A 54 -6.47 -3.23 23.78
C ALA A 54 -5.35 -3.96 24.52
N CYS A 55 -4.24 -4.27 23.84
CA CYS A 55 -3.12 -5.02 24.45
C CYS A 55 -1.76 -4.33 24.35
N SER A 56 -1.71 -3.13 23.75
CA SER A 56 -0.51 -2.32 23.55
C SER A 56 0.62 -3.03 22.79
N ASP A 57 0.26 -3.98 21.94
CA ASP A 57 1.20 -4.68 21.06
C ASP A 57 1.49 -3.83 19.81
N PHE A 58 2.70 -3.93 19.28
CA PHE A 58 3.17 -3.18 18.12
C PHE A 58 3.75 -4.15 17.09
N TRP A 59 3.37 -3.97 15.82
CA TRP A 59 3.90 -4.80 14.74
C TRP A 59 3.94 -4.05 13.42
N ASP A 60 4.79 -4.56 12.52
CA ASP A 60 4.95 -4.02 11.19
C ASP A 60 4.49 -5.02 10.13
N ILE A 61 3.85 -4.52 9.09
CA ILE A 61 3.47 -5.31 7.92
C ILE A 61 4.25 -4.78 6.71
N PRO A 62 5.09 -5.61 6.05
CA PRO A 62 5.82 -5.17 4.86
C PRO A 62 4.89 -4.79 3.70
N VAL A 63 5.26 -3.73 2.98
CA VAL A 63 4.72 -3.44 1.65
C VAL A 63 5.36 -4.42 0.67
N THR A 64 4.57 -5.18 -0.07
CA THR A 64 5.07 -6.24 -0.95
C THR A 64 4.28 -6.21 -2.24
N HIS A 65 4.89 -6.43 -3.40
CA HIS A 65 4.16 -6.30 -4.66
C HIS A 65 3.67 -7.66 -5.15
N TRP A 66 2.37 -7.77 -5.40
CA TRP A 66 1.73 -8.93 -6.01
C TRP A 66 1.25 -8.58 -7.42
N PRO A 67 1.80 -9.24 -8.46
CA PRO A 67 1.24 -9.15 -9.80
C PRO A 67 -0.21 -9.64 -9.80
N VAL A 68 -1.11 -8.85 -10.37
CA VAL A 68 -2.53 -9.19 -10.46
C VAL A 68 -2.93 -9.18 -11.93
N THR A 69 -3.56 -10.26 -12.39
CA THR A 69 -3.91 -10.41 -13.82
C THR A 69 -5.12 -9.61 -14.25
N ASP A 70 -5.89 -9.07 -13.29
CA ASP A 70 -7.11 -8.29 -13.49
C ASP A 70 -7.10 -7.09 -12.53
N GLY A 71 -5.98 -6.37 -12.53
CA GLY A 71 -5.81 -5.14 -11.78
C GLY A 71 -6.34 -3.92 -12.54
N PRO A 72 -6.49 -2.76 -11.88
CA PRO A 72 -6.83 -1.51 -12.55
C PRO A 72 -5.72 -1.07 -13.51
N ASP A 73 -6.11 -0.41 -14.60
CA ASP A 73 -5.17 0.25 -15.50
C ASP A 73 -4.41 1.37 -14.76
N CYS A 74 -3.14 1.53 -15.09
CA CYS A 74 -2.37 2.66 -14.57
C CYS A 74 -2.98 3.99 -15.06
N PRO A 75 -3.34 4.93 -14.17
CA PRO A 75 -3.96 6.20 -14.57
C PRO A 75 -3.01 7.12 -15.34
N TYR A 76 -1.69 6.89 -15.26
CA TYR A 76 -0.67 7.71 -15.93
C TYR A 76 -0.37 7.26 -17.34
N CYS A 77 -0.09 5.98 -17.53
CA CYS A 77 0.36 5.44 -18.82
C CYS A 77 -0.59 4.43 -19.45
N ARG A 78 -1.69 4.08 -18.75
CA ARG A 78 -2.74 3.16 -19.20
C ARG A 78 -2.28 1.74 -19.54
N THR A 79 -1.16 1.31 -18.96
CA THR A 79 -0.79 -0.11 -18.97
C THR A 79 -1.76 -0.89 -18.08
N GLU A 80 -2.16 -2.07 -18.54
CA GLU A 80 -2.94 -3.07 -17.79
C GLU A 80 -2.03 -3.88 -16.84
N VAL A 81 -0.70 -3.72 -16.96
CA VAL A 81 0.29 -4.43 -16.14
C VAL A 81 0.49 -3.70 -14.81
N THR A 82 -0.34 -4.05 -13.83
CA THR A 82 -0.28 -3.49 -12.48
C THR A 82 -0.11 -4.57 -11.41
N CYS A 83 0.51 -4.16 -10.31
CA CYS A 83 0.74 -4.95 -9.11
C CYS A 83 0.04 -4.28 -7.94
N TRP A 84 -0.68 -5.05 -7.15
CA TRP A 84 -1.15 -4.60 -5.84
C TRP A 84 0.05 -4.60 -4.87
N ALA A 85 0.28 -3.51 -4.13
CA ALA A 85 1.48 -3.30 -3.33
C ALA A 85 1.22 -3.40 -1.81
N ALA A 86 0.15 -2.80 -1.33
CA ALA A 86 -0.23 -2.88 0.07
C ALA A 86 -1.61 -2.25 0.26
N LEU A 87 -2.17 -2.45 1.46
CA LEU A 87 -3.17 -1.55 1.98
C LEU A 87 -2.58 -0.15 2.09
N ALA A 88 -3.33 0.86 1.64
CA ALA A 88 -3.13 2.27 1.92
C ALA A 88 -4.16 2.68 3.01
N PRO A 89 -3.86 2.39 4.29
CA PRO A 89 -4.81 2.61 5.40
C PRO A 89 -5.15 4.07 5.64
N ASP A 90 -4.26 4.98 5.25
CA ASP A 90 -4.48 6.43 5.27
C ASP A 90 -5.64 6.88 4.38
N THR A 91 -5.79 6.23 3.24
CA THR A 91 -6.71 6.59 2.17
C THR A 91 -7.89 5.65 2.09
N LEU A 92 -7.97 4.66 3.00
CA LEU A 92 -8.93 3.55 2.98
C LEU A 92 -8.97 2.96 1.56
N GLY A 93 -7.77 2.65 1.07
CA GLY A 93 -7.50 2.31 -0.31
C GLY A 93 -6.48 1.20 -0.45
N ASP A 94 -6.27 0.80 -1.69
CA ASP A 94 -5.27 -0.17 -2.09
C ASP A 94 -4.19 0.57 -2.83
N LEU A 95 -2.94 0.43 -2.40
CA LEU A 95 -1.78 0.94 -3.14
C LEU A 95 -1.50 -0.01 -4.31
N TRP A 96 -1.38 0.58 -5.49
CA TRP A 96 -1.06 -0.09 -6.74
C TRP A 96 0.18 0.53 -7.38
N THR A 97 0.97 -0.31 -8.04
CA THR A 97 2.17 0.09 -8.77
C THR A 97 2.14 -0.54 -10.15
N CYS A 98 2.44 0.22 -11.21
CA CYS A 98 2.57 -0.35 -12.56
C CYS A 98 4.02 -0.77 -12.89
N GLU A 99 4.21 -1.51 -13.98
CA GLU A 99 5.55 -1.95 -14.42
C GLU A 99 6.54 -0.79 -14.71
N HIS A 100 6.03 0.42 -14.94
CA HIS A 100 6.82 1.63 -15.13
C HIS A 100 7.15 2.37 -13.83
N GLY A 101 6.69 1.86 -12.67
CA GLY A 101 6.96 2.43 -11.35
C GLY A 101 6.01 3.56 -10.92
N HIS A 102 4.89 3.78 -11.63
CA HIS A 102 3.88 4.73 -11.17
C HIS A 102 3.04 4.13 -10.05
N GLU A 103 2.91 4.87 -8.95
CA GLU A 103 2.08 4.51 -7.81
C GLU A 103 0.75 5.28 -7.83
N PHE A 104 -0.32 4.60 -7.44
CA PHE A 104 -1.66 5.18 -7.28
C PHE A 104 -2.46 4.38 -6.26
N VAL A 105 -3.47 5.00 -5.66
CA VAL A 105 -4.39 4.34 -4.74
C VAL A 105 -5.75 4.14 -5.41
N LEU A 106 -6.32 2.94 -5.27
CA LEU A 106 -7.72 2.67 -5.61
C LEU A 106 -8.53 2.56 -4.32
N THR A 107 -9.48 3.47 -4.12
CA THR A 107 -10.37 3.43 -2.94
C THR A 107 -11.50 2.41 -3.13
N PHE A 108 -12.14 2.02 -2.03
CA PHE A 108 -13.31 1.12 -2.07
C PHE A 108 -14.47 1.67 -2.93
N ASP A 109 -14.65 2.99 -2.96
CA ASP A 109 -15.68 3.65 -3.77
C ASP A 109 -15.32 3.73 -5.27
N GLY A 110 -14.17 3.14 -5.66
CA GLY A 110 -13.69 3.13 -7.05
C GLY A 110 -13.00 4.42 -7.47
N PHE A 111 -12.62 5.29 -6.54
CA PHE A 111 -11.85 6.49 -6.85
C PHE A 111 -10.37 6.16 -6.98
N VAL A 112 -9.72 6.76 -7.98
CA VAL A 112 -8.28 6.66 -8.16
C VAL A 112 -7.63 7.94 -7.62
N ILE A 113 -6.77 7.78 -6.63
CA ILE A 113 -5.96 8.85 -6.06
C ILE A 113 -4.54 8.74 -6.63
N THR A 114 -4.08 9.82 -7.24
CA THR A 114 -2.74 9.96 -7.80
C THR A 114 -2.00 11.10 -7.10
N PRO A 115 -0.66 11.03 -6.99
CA PRO A 115 0.18 12.18 -6.71
C PRO A 115 -0.27 13.43 -7.49
N GLY A 116 -0.69 14.48 -6.78
CA GLY A 116 -1.15 15.75 -7.37
C GLY A 116 -2.65 15.88 -7.67
N ASN A 117 -3.45 14.81 -7.53
CA ASN A 117 -4.92 14.88 -7.48
C ASN A 117 -5.46 14.57 -6.07
N GLU A 118 -4.57 14.66 -5.08
CA GLU A 118 -4.90 14.67 -3.66
C GLU A 118 -5.82 15.87 -3.43
N TYR A 119 -7.10 15.66 -3.09
CA TYR A 119 -8.04 16.76 -2.83
C TYR A 119 -7.42 17.71 -1.78
N LEU A 120 -7.02 18.90 -2.24
CA LEU A 120 -6.06 19.78 -1.57
C LEU A 120 -6.58 20.50 -0.31
N ASP A 121 -7.85 20.33 0.07
CA ASP A 121 -8.39 21.00 1.26
C ASP A 121 -8.36 20.15 2.54
N GLU A 122 -8.09 18.85 2.45
CA GLU A 122 -8.11 17.95 3.63
C GLU A 122 -6.86 17.04 3.76
N TRP A 123 -6.04 16.87 2.71
CA TRP A 123 -5.11 15.71 2.63
C TRP A 123 -3.62 16.00 2.38
N ALA A 124 -3.19 17.26 2.26
CA ALA A 124 -1.81 17.66 1.88
C ALA A 124 -0.67 17.36 2.90
N ARG A 125 -0.93 16.64 4.00
CA ARG A 125 0.09 16.34 5.04
C ARG A 125 0.60 14.90 5.05
N LEU A 126 0.01 14.01 4.25
CA LEU A 126 0.02 12.57 4.55
C LEU A 126 0.77 11.69 3.53
N TRP A 127 1.33 12.25 2.45
CA TRP A 127 2.07 11.47 1.45
C TRP A 127 3.53 11.15 1.88
N PRO A 128 4.05 9.93 1.65
CA PRO A 128 5.45 9.60 1.87
C PRO A 128 6.36 10.48 1.00
N ARG A 129 7.20 11.30 1.64
CA ARG A 129 8.15 12.20 0.95
C ARG A 129 9.31 11.47 0.26
N SER A 130 9.36 10.14 0.37
CA SER A 130 10.56 9.33 0.19
C SER A 130 10.97 9.09 -1.25
N ASN A 131 10.09 9.22 -2.24
CA ASN A 131 10.44 9.00 -3.66
C ASN A 131 10.12 10.22 -4.53
N ARG A 132 10.79 11.33 -4.26
CA ARG A 132 10.97 12.41 -5.23
C ARG A 132 11.98 11.98 -6.30
N ALA A 133 11.52 11.30 -7.36
CA ALA A 133 12.12 11.53 -8.66
C ALA A 133 11.45 12.76 -9.28
N ARG A 134 12.13 13.89 -9.24
CA ARG A 134 11.67 15.20 -9.75
C ARG A 134 11.70 15.24 -11.30
N ARG A 135 11.21 14.19 -11.97
CA ARG A 135 11.34 14.08 -13.44
C ARG A 135 10.10 13.67 -14.21
N ASP A 136 8.96 13.46 -13.55
CA ASP A 136 7.71 13.15 -14.25
C ASP A 136 6.80 14.37 -14.18
N GLY A 137 7.16 15.37 -14.98
CA GLY A 137 6.49 16.65 -15.00
C GLY A 137 7.12 17.64 -15.97
N ASP A 138 7.54 17.17 -17.13
CA ASP A 138 7.67 18.02 -18.32
C ASP A 138 7.24 17.17 -19.52
N ALA A 139 5.95 17.23 -19.81
CA ALA A 139 5.43 16.85 -21.11
C ALA A 139 5.94 17.86 -22.14
N ALA A 140 6.58 17.35 -23.19
CA ALA A 140 6.71 18.03 -24.48
C ALA A 140 5.82 17.30 -25.50
#